data_AF-A0A1F9AFQ5-F1
#
_entry.id   AF-A0A1F9AFQ5-F1
#
_cell.length_a   1.000
_cell.length_b   1.000
_cell.length_c   1.000
_cell.angle_alpha   90.00
_cell.angle_beta   90.00
_cell.angle_gamma   90.00
#
_symmetry.space_group_name_H-M   'P 1'
#
loop_
_entity.id
_entity.type
_entity.pdbx_description
1 polymer ?
#
loop_
_entity_poly.entity_id
_entity_poly.type
_entity_poly.pdbx_seq_one_letter_code
_entity_poly.pdbx_strand_id
1 'polypeptide(L)'
;MNQASKLFISLALFVLFSGMIVSCSKCGKPAGPEAQQPETQAGATAPAVATTPAPQPTVPPQEGTGKKLTPEEFYNLMFERQEISLDFQKKRLDILKQYGSYTEEARKELMTVNNDTAQAQRAVMDKYGINYIDLRNAMQDQEMQKANNEYMKAHPEIQEKFKQNRERQMELSKELQPYEEKAREEMRQQAPAAPAPAPAPATKPAQ
;
A
#
# COMPACT_ATOMS: atom_id res chain seq x y z
N MET A 1 -15.69 21.96 -5.93
CA MET A 1 -14.67 20.92 -6.23
C MET A 1 -14.94 20.38 -7.62
N ASN A 2 -14.12 20.74 -8.61
CA ASN A 2 -14.32 20.34 -10.01
C ASN A 2 -13.99 18.86 -10.25
N GLN A 3 -14.60 18.25 -11.27
CA GLN A 3 -14.36 16.86 -11.72
C GLN A 3 -12.87 16.52 -11.86
N ALA A 4 -12.07 17.46 -12.40
CA ALA A 4 -10.62 17.32 -12.52
C ALA A 4 -9.90 17.17 -11.17
N SER A 5 -10.30 17.90 -10.13
CA SER A 5 -9.73 17.81 -8.78
C SER A 5 -10.06 16.46 -8.10
N LYS A 6 -11.24 15.88 -8.39
CA LYS A 6 -11.63 14.57 -7.85
C LYS A 6 -10.84 13.43 -8.51
N LEU A 7 -10.58 13.52 -9.81
CA LEU A 7 -9.69 12.61 -10.54
C LEU A 7 -8.26 12.69 -10.01
N PHE A 8 -7.72 13.90 -9.79
CA PHE A 8 -6.38 14.11 -9.25
C PHE A 8 -6.19 13.51 -7.84
N ILE A 9 -7.15 13.70 -6.92
CA ILE A 9 -7.06 13.18 -5.55
C ILE A 9 -7.20 11.64 -5.53
N SER A 10 -8.07 11.08 -6.38
CA SER A 10 -8.20 9.63 -6.54
C SER A 10 -6.95 8.99 -7.17
N LEU A 11 -6.30 9.67 -8.12
CA LEU A 11 -5.07 9.20 -8.77
C LEU A 11 -3.85 9.29 -7.83
N ALA A 12 -3.75 10.38 -7.06
CA ALA A 12 -2.70 10.60 -6.07
C ALA A 12 -2.74 9.54 -4.96
N LEU A 13 -3.93 9.23 -4.42
CA LEU A 13 -4.07 8.17 -3.40
C LEU A 13 -3.71 6.79 -3.96
N PHE A 14 -4.08 6.47 -5.20
CA PHE A 14 -3.86 5.14 -5.77
C PHE A 14 -2.39 4.84 -6.10
N VAL A 15 -1.64 5.86 -6.52
CA VAL A 15 -0.19 5.77 -6.79
C VAL A 15 0.63 5.70 -5.49
N LEU A 16 0.15 6.30 -4.39
CA LEU A 16 0.74 6.14 -3.06
C LEU A 16 0.46 4.73 -2.46
N PHE A 17 -0.73 4.16 -2.70
CA PHE A 17 -1.10 2.85 -2.15
C PHE A 17 -0.44 1.65 -2.85
N SER A 18 -0.07 1.78 -4.14
CA SER A 18 0.67 0.73 -4.84
C SER A 18 2.09 0.53 -4.31
N GLY A 19 2.63 1.50 -3.55
CA GLY A 19 3.92 1.40 -2.86
C GLY A 19 3.86 0.89 -1.41
N MET A 20 2.67 0.66 -0.85
CA MET A 20 2.49 0.24 0.55
C MET A 20 2.25 -1.27 0.75
N ILE A 21 2.40 -2.10 -0.30
CA ILE A 21 2.42 -3.57 -0.17
C ILE A 21 3.87 -4.08 -0.01
N VAL A 22 4.67 -3.41 0.81
CA VAL A 22 5.92 -3.96 1.37
C VAL A 22 6.00 -3.55 2.83
N SER A 23 5.02 -3.99 3.63
CA SER A 23 5.16 -3.99 5.09
C SER A 23 4.23 -5.04 5.72
N CYS A 24 4.40 -6.29 5.30
CA CYS A 24 3.93 -7.44 6.07
C CYS A 24 5.14 -8.32 6.39
N SER A 25 5.91 -7.88 7.38
CA SER A 25 6.91 -8.74 8.06
C SER A 25 6.82 -8.51 9.56
N LYS A 26 5.62 -8.67 10.11
CA LYS A 26 5.41 -9.21 11.46
C LYS A 26 3.93 -9.46 11.69
N CYS A 27 3.54 -10.73 11.61
CA CYS A 27 2.30 -11.21 12.19
C CYS A 27 2.32 -10.96 13.71
N GLY A 28 1.25 -10.36 14.21
CA GLY A 28 1.08 -10.08 15.63
C GLY A 28 -0.33 -9.58 15.98
N LYS A 29 -1.35 -10.41 15.67
CA LYS A 29 -2.67 -10.52 16.32
C LYS A 29 -3.68 -9.34 16.20
N PRO A 30 -4.97 -9.59 15.88
CA PRO A 30 -5.99 -8.56 15.81
C PRO A 30 -6.67 -8.36 17.16
N ALA A 31 -6.89 -7.11 17.56
CA ALA A 31 -7.93 -6.74 18.50
C ALA A 31 -8.87 -5.75 17.79
N GLY A 32 -10.13 -6.14 17.69
CA GLY A 32 -11.24 -5.30 17.24
C GLY A 32 -11.62 -4.24 18.28
N PRO A 33 -12.73 -3.51 18.04
CA PRO A 33 -12.78 -2.05 18.20
C PRO A 33 -13.27 -1.61 19.58
N GLU A 34 -12.68 -0.54 20.12
CA GLU A 34 -13.22 0.19 21.26
C GLU A 34 -13.93 1.46 20.81
N ALA A 35 -15.23 1.49 21.05
CA ALA A 35 -16.01 2.71 21.20
C ALA A 35 -16.28 2.92 22.70
N GLN A 36 -15.88 4.11 23.16
CA GLN A 36 -16.43 4.87 24.29
C GLN A 36 -16.35 4.31 25.73
N GLN A 37 -15.49 4.98 26.50
CA GLN A 37 -15.54 5.21 27.96
C GLN A 37 -16.93 5.70 28.44
N PRO A 38 -17.33 5.51 29.72
CA PRO A 38 -16.72 6.27 30.84
C PRO A 38 -16.59 5.60 32.24
N GLU A 39 -15.71 6.23 33.03
CA GLU A 39 -15.70 6.44 34.50
C GLU A 39 -15.32 5.34 35.54
N THR A 40 -14.14 5.58 36.15
CA THR A 40 -13.82 5.68 37.60
C THR A 40 -14.01 4.49 38.56
N GLN A 41 -12.90 3.92 39.06
CA GLN A 41 -12.52 3.94 40.50
C GLN A 41 -11.16 3.28 40.80
N ALA A 42 -10.54 3.76 41.88
CA ALA A 42 -9.17 3.54 42.33
C ALA A 42 -8.93 2.21 43.08
N GLY A 43 -7.69 1.73 43.07
CA GLY A 43 -7.20 0.68 43.97
C GLY A 43 -5.76 0.25 43.65
N ALA A 44 -4.85 0.46 44.59
CA ALA A 44 -3.39 0.25 44.46
C ALA A 44 -2.96 -1.22 44.60
N THR A 45 -1.92 -1.68 43.87
CA THR A 45 -0.59 -2.11 44.39
C THR A 45 0.28 -2.90 43.38
N ALA A 46 1.60 -2.65 43.50
CA ALA A 46 2.78 -3.44 43.11
C ALA A 46 3.32 -3.43 41.65
N PRO A 47 4.67 -3.48 41.46
CA PRO A 47 5.34 -2.93 40.28
C PRO A 47 5.47 -3.95 39.15
N ALA A 48 4.95 -3.61 37.97
CA ALA A 48 5.32 -4.29 36.74
C ALA A 48 6.68 -3.77 36.26
N VAL A 49 7.62 -4.69 36.08
CA VAL A 49 8.91 -4.45 35.45
C VAL A 49 8.67 -3.81 34.08
N ALA A 50 8.97 -2.51 33.97
CA ALA A 50 8.93 -1.78 32.72
C ALA A 50 10.04 -2.31 31.81
N THR A 51 9.70 -3.21 30.90
CA THR A 51 10.53 -3.47 29.72
C THR A 51 10.38 -2.25 28.83
N THR A 52 11.35 -1.35 28.90
CA THR A 52 11.45 -0.21 27.99
C THR A 52 11.51 -0.77 26.56
N PRO A 53 10.61 -0.37 25.65
CA PRO A 53 10.79 -0.67 24.24
C PRO A 53 12.15 -0.12 23.82
N ALA A 54 12.97 -0.97 23.19
CA ALA A 54 14.22 -0.52 22.60
C ALA A 54 13.93 0.69 21.69
N PRO A 55 14.74 1.76 21.74
CA PRO A 55 14.52 2.94 20.92
C PRO A 55 14.47 2.51 19.45
N GLN A 56 13.31 2.72 18.82
CA GLN A 56 13.22 2.59 17.38
C GLN A 56 14.24 3.58 16.77
N PRO A 57 15.02 3.16 15.76
CA PRO A 57 15.90 4.09 15.05
C PRO A 57 15.04 5.24 14.56
N THR A 58 15.32 6.43 15.08
CA THR A 58 14.66 7.65 14.62
C THR A 58 15.19 7.90 13.22
N VAL A 59 14.48 7.41 12.21
CA VAL A 59 14.77 7.78 10.82
C VAL A 59 14.54 9.28 10.75
N PRO A 60 15.58 10.09 10.47
CA PRO A 60 15.41 11.53 10.38
C PRO A 60 14.34 11.85 9.34
N PRO A 61 13.57 12.94 9.51
CA PRO A 61 12.62 13.38 8.51
C PRO A 61 13.35 13.45 7.16
N GLN A 62 12.91 12.65 6.19
CA GLN A 62 13.47 12.78 4.84
C GLN A 62 13.00 14.13 4.30
N GLU A 63 13.95 15.05 4.16
CA GLU A 63 13.72 16.31 3.47
C GLU A 63 13.67 16.05 1.97
N GLY A 64 12.83 16.82 1.26
CA GLY A 64 12.80 16.80 -0.20
C GLY A 64 14.16 17.24 -0.76
N THR A 65 14.50 16.78 -1.96
CA THR A 65 15.66 17.31 -2.70
C THR A 65 15.50 18.79 -3.04
N GLY A 66 14.27 19.32 -2.96
CA GLY A 66 13.96 20.70 -3.30
C GLY A 66 13.80 20.93 -4.81
N LYS A 67 13.98 19.89 -5.63
CA LYS A 67 13.72 19.97 -7.07
C LYS A 67 12.22 20.17 -7.32
N LYS A 68 11.90 21.17 -8.12
CA LYS A 68 10.55 21.40 -8.66
C LYS A 68 10.45 20.76 -10.04
N LEU A 69 9.43 19.92 -10.24
CA LEU A 69 9.14 19.34 -11.55
C LEU A 69 8.42 20.36 -12.44
N THR A 70 8.70 20.33 -13.73
CA THR A 70 7.81 20.94 -14.73
C THR A 70 6.55 20.06 -14.93
N PRO A 71 5.45 20.60 -15.50
CA PRO A 71 4.28 19.78 -15.84
C PRO A 71 4.60 18.58 -16.73
N GLU A 72 5.44 18.77 -17.73
CA GLU A 72 5.89 17.69 -18.61
C GLU A 72 6.64 16.60 -17.83
N GLU A 73 7.64 16.98 -17.02
CA GLU A 73 8.37 16.03 -16.16
C GLU A 73 7.42 15.30 -15.20
N PHE A 74 6.45 16.01 -14.63
CA PHE A 74 5.45 15.43 -13.74
C PHE A 74 4.63 14.35 -14.44
N TYR A 75 4.11 14.60 -15.63
CA TYR A 75 3.31 13.61 -16.35
C TYR A 75 4.15 12.44 -16.87
N ASN A 76 5.35 12.70 -17.39
CA ASN A 76 6.24 11.63 -17.83
C ASN A 76 6.63 10.71 -16.67
N LEU A 77 6.97 11.28 -15.52
CA LEU A 77 7.18 10.53 -14.27
C LEU A 77 5.95 9.68 -13.90
N MET A 78 4.76 10.27 -13.91
CA MET A 78 3.53 9.55 -13.54
C MET A 78 3.24 8.40 -14.49
N PHE A 79 3.48 8.57 -15.79
CA PHE A 79 3.31 7.52 -16.78
C PHE A 79 4.33 6.39 -16.63
N GLU A 80 5.62 6.70 -16.46
CA GLU A 80 6.64 5.67 -16.22
C GLU A 80 6.34 4.85 -14.96
N ARG A 81 5.88 5.51 -13.88
CA ARG A 81 5.47 4.81 -12.66
C ARG A 81 4.22 3.95 -12.84
N GLN A 82 3.26 4.38 -13.67
CA GLN A 82 2.09 3.56 -14.03
C GLN A 82 2.50 2.35 -14.88
N GLU A 83 3.39 2.51 -15.84
CA GLU A 83 3.89 1.42 -16.69
C GLU A 83 4.61 0.35 -15.85
N ILE A 84 5.44 0.76 -14.88
CA ILE A 84 6.05 -0.17 -13.90
C ILE A 84 4.97 -0.91 -13.10
N SER A 85 3.90 -0.22 -12.72
CA SER A 85 2.81 -0.84 -11.92
C SER A 85 2.00 -1.84 -12.73
N LEU A 86 1.80 -1.58 -14.03
CA LEU A 86 1.15 -2.50 -14.97
C LEU A 86 2.03 -3.72 -15.24
N ASP A 87 3.34 -3.53 -15.44
CA ASP A 87 4.30 -4.63 -15.62
C ASP A 87 4.35 -5.53 -14.38
N PHE A 88 4.35 -4.93 -13.18
CA PHE A 88 4.24 -5.66 -11.92
C PHE A 88 3.00 -6.55 -11.88
N GLN A 89 1.81 -6.00 -12.16
CA GLN A 89 0.56 -6.76 -12.15
C GLN A 89 0.56 -7.88 -13.19
N LYS A 90 1.13 -7.63 -14.37
CA LYS A 90 1.27 -8.64 -15.43
C LYS A 90 2.18 -9.79 -14.98
N LYS A 91 3.37 -9.50 -14.48
CA LYS A 91 4.30 -10.52 -13.97
C LYS A 91 3.70 -11.33 -12.83
N ARG A 92 3.02 -10.66 -11.91
CA ARG A 92 2.28 -11.32 -10.81
C ARG A 92 1.20 -12.26 -11.34
N LEU A 93 0.45 -11.84 -12.36
CA LEU A 93 -0.56 -12.68 -13.00
C LEU A 93 0.05 -13.89 -13.69
N ASP A 94 1.16 -13.71 -14.41
CA ASP A 94 1.85 -14.80 -15.10
C ASP A 94 2.36 -15.86 -14.11
N ILE A 95 2.94 -15.44 -12.97
CA ILE A 95 3.34 -16.33 -11.88
C ILE A 95 2.12 -17.10 -11.33
N LEU A 96 1.02 -16.40 -11.03
CA LEU A 96 -0.17 -17.06 -10.47
C LEU A 96 -0.87 -17.97 -11.48
N LYS A 97 -0.80 -17.68 -12.78
CA LYS A 97 -1.24 -18.59 -13.86
C LYS A 97 -0.39 -19.85 -13.89
N GLN A 98 0.92 -19.73 -13.73
CA GLN A 98 1.86 -20.86 -13.74
C GLN A 98 1.67 -21.79 -12.54
N TYR A 99 1.56 -21.25 -11.33
CA TYR A 99 1.49 -22.04 -10.10
C TYR A 99 0.07 -22.33 -9.63
N GLY A 100 -0.92 -21.62 -10.16
CA GLY A 100 -2.34 -21.75 -9.81
C GLY A 100 -2.72 -21.26 -8.42
N SER A 101 -1.76 -20.90 -7.56
CA SER A 101 -1.92 -20.27 -6.24
C SER A 101 -0.56 -19.76 -5.72
N TYR A 102 -0.50 -19.33 -4.45
CA TYR A 102 0.72 -18.88 -3.77
C TYR A 102 1.45 -20.06 -3.13
N THR A 103 2.00 -20.95 -3.95
CA THR A 103 2.96 -21.97 -3.49
C THR A 103 4.24 -21.30 -2.96
N GLU A 104 5.13 -22.06 -2.30
CA GLU A 104 6.41 -21.52 -1.84
C GLU A 104 7.26 -20.97 -3.00
N GLU A 105 7.25 -21.67 -4.14
CA GLU A 105 7.93 -21.26 -5.36
C GLU A 105 7.33 -19.96 -5.92
N ALA A 106 5.99 -19.90 -6.01
CA ALA A 106 5.28 -18.70 -6.46
C ALA A 106 5.60 -17.50 -5.56
N ARG A 107 5.62 -17.68 -4.23
CA ARG A 107 5.98 -16.61 -3.28
C ARG A 107 7.41 -16.13 -3.46
N LYS A 108 8.36 -17.03 -3.68
CA LYS A 108 9.75 -16.67 -3.92
C LYS A 108 9.91 -15.82 -5.19
N GLU A 109 9.22 -16.20 -6.27
CA GLU A 109 9.21 -15.42 -7.51
C GLU A 109 8.52 -14.06 -7.33
N LEU A 110 7.37 -14.02 -6.65
CA LEU A 110 6.67 -12.77 -6.33
C LEU A 110 7.52 -11.82 -5.49
N MET A 111 8.30 -12.33 -4.53
CA MET A 111 9.24 -11.53 -3.75
C MET A 111 10.33 -10.91 -4.63
N THR A 112 10.82 -11.65 -5.63
CA THR A 112 11.78 -11.12 -6.61
C THR A 112 11.15 -9.99 -7.42
N VAL A 113 9.96 -10.24 -7.97
CA VAL A 113 9.20 -9.24 -8.76
C VAL A 113 8.88 -7.99 -7.92
N ASN A 114 8.53 -8.13 -6.64
CA ASN A 114 8.32 -7.00 -5.73
C ASN A 114 9.59 -6.15 -5.56
N ASN A 115 10.73 -6.80 -5.35
CA ASN A 115 12.01 -6.12 -5.19
C ASN A 115 12.43 -5.38 -6.46
N ASP A 116 12.32 -6.02 -7.62
CA ASP A 116 12.62 -5.43 -8.92
C ASP A 116 11.71 -4.23 -9.19
N THR A 117 10.43 -4.34 -8.87
CA THR A 117 9.45 -3.24 -8.99
C THR A 117 9.84 -2.07 -8.10
N ALA A 118 10.22 -2.32 -6.84
CA ALA A 118 10.66 -1.27 -5.93
C ALA A 118 11.95 -0.59 -6.41
N GLN A 119 12.89 -1.33 -7.00
CA GLN A 119 14.09 -0.78 -7.61
C GLN A 119 13.76 0.07 -8.85
N ALA A 120 12.89 -0.42 -9.75
CA ALA A 120 12.46 0.33 -10.92
C ALA A 120 11.75 1.64 -10.55
N GLN A 121 10.87 1.61 -9.54
CA GLN A 121 10.21 2.80 -9.02
C GLN A 121 11.21 3.83 -8.49
N ARG A 122 12.24 3.39 -7.74
CA ARG A 122 13.31 4.28 -7.27
C ARG A 122 14.15 4.83 -8.43
N ALA A 123 14.55 3.98 -9.37
CA ALA A 123 15.35 4.38 -10.53
C ALA A 123 14.65 5.44 -11.38
N VAL A 124 13.33 5.35 -11.53
CA VAL A 124 12.55 6.41 -12.19
C VAL A 124 12.58 7.70 -11.38
N MET A 125 12.38 7.66 -10.06
CA MET A 125 12.47 8.87 -9.22
C MET A 125 13.86 9.52 -9.31
N ASP A 126 14.92 8.71 -9.27
CA ASP A 126 16.32 9.15 -9.40
C ASP A 126 16.60 9.77 -10.77
N LYS A 127 16.04 9.19 -11.86
CA LYS A 127 16.10 9.77 -13.22
C LYS A 127 15.53 11.18 -13.27
N TYR A 128 14.47 11.45 -12.51
CA TYR A 128 13.89 12.79 -12.39
C TYR A 128 14.53 13.63 -11.28
N GLY A 129 15.56 13.14 -10.59
CA GLY A 129 16.28 13.89 -9.55
C GLY A 129 15.41 14.30 -8.37
N ILE A 130 14.40 13.49 -8.05
CA ILE A 130 13.45 13.73 -6.96
C ILE A 130 13.35 12.52 -6.05
N ASN A 131 12.87 12.74 -4.83
CA ASN A 131 12.43 11.65 -3.95
C ASN A 131 10.90 11.66 -3.78
N TYR A 132 10.38 10.70 -3.01
CA TYR A 132 8.93 10.57 -2.81
C TYR A 132 8.30 11.76 -2.08
N ILE A 133 9.08 12.45 -1.24
CA ILE A 133 8.63 13.66 -0.54
C ILE A 133 8.47 14.79 -1.55
N ASP A 134 9.41 14.98 -2.48
CA ASP A 134 9.29 15.96 -3.56
C ASP A 134 8.07 15.71 -4.43
N LEU A 135 7.82 14.45 -4.84
CA LEU A 135 6.63 14.11 -5.61
C LEU A 135 5.35 14.40 -4.83
N ARG A 136 5.28 14.00 -3.55
CA ARG A 136 4.13 14.29 -2.70
C ARG A 136 3.88 15.80 -2.59
N ASN A 137 4.94 16.57 -2.40
CA ASN A 137 4.86 18.03 -2.32
C ASN A 137 4.38 18.61 -3.66
N ALA A 138 4.91 18.15 -4.80
CA ALA A 138 4.47 18.58 -6.13
C ALA A 138 2.99 18.29 -6.40
N MET A 139 2.46 17.16 -5.91
CA MET A 139 1.02 16.84 -6.02
C MET A 139 0.13 17.77 -5.17
N GLN A 140 0.66 18.32 -4.09
CA GLN A 140 -0.07 19.18 -3.15
C GLN A 140 0.12 20.68 -3.43
N ASP A 141 1.15 21.03 -4.18
CA ASP A 141 1.48 22.40 -4.55
C ASP A 141 0.42 23.01 -5.49
N GLN A 142 -0.12 24.18 -5.12
CA GLN A 142 -1.21 24.81 -5.87
C GLN A 142 -0.76 25.38 -7.22
N GLU A 143 0.45 25.93 -7.30
CA GLU A 143 1.00 26.47 -8.55
C GLU A 143 1.24 25.33 -9.54
N MET A 144 1.77 24.20 -9.06
CA MET A 144 1.92 22.99 -9.83
C MET A 144 0.59 22.46 -10.35
N GLN A 145 -0.46 22.43 -9.51
CA GLN A 145 -1.79 22.02 -9.94
C GLN A 145 -2.36 22.93 -11.03
N LYS A 146 -2.15 24.25 -10.92
CA LYS A 146 -2.58 25.21 -11.95
C LYS A 146 -1.83 24.98 -13.27
N ALA A 147 -0.50 24.86 -13.21
CA ALA A 147 0.34 24.59 -14.38
C ALA A 147 -0.04 23.26 -15.06
N ASN A 148 -0.29 22.21 -14.26
CA ASN A 148 -0.76 20.92 -14.76
C ASN A 148 -2.12 21.01 -15.46
N ASN A 149 -3.05 21.79 -14.93
CA ASN A 149 -4.36 21.99 -15.58
C ASN A 149 -4.23 22.70 -16.93
N GLU A 150 -3.31 23.66 -17.06
CA GLU A 150 -3.04 24.35 -18.32
C GLU A 150 -2.34 23.40 -19.30
N TYR A 151 -1.35 22.63 -18.83
CA TYR A 151 -0.66 21.63 -19.62
C TYR A 151 -1.62 20.56 -20.17
N MET A 152 -2.51 20.01 -19.34
CA MET A 152 -3.52 19.03 -19.80
C MET A 152 -4.50 19.58 -20.83
N LYS A 153 -4.78 20.89 -20.83
CA LYS A 153 -5.63 21.51 -21.87
C LYS A 153 -4.92 21.57 -23.21
N ALA A 154 -3.61 21.81 -23.20
CA ALA A 154 -2.77 21.81 -24.39
C ALA A 154 -2.47 20.39 -24.89
N HIS A 155 -2.50 19.40 -24.00
CA HIS A 155 -2.13 18.00 -24.24
C HIS A 155 -3.29 17.04 -23.93
N PRO A 156 -4.37 17.03 -24.72
CA PRO A 156 -5.53 16.18 -24.48
C PRO A 156 -5.20 14.67 -24.49
N GLU A 157 -4.14 14.26 -25.19
CA GLU A 157 -3.64 12.88 -25.24
C GLU A 157 -3.27 12.32 -23.86
N ILE A 158 -2.91 13.19 -22.90
CA ILE A 158 -2.58 12.79 -21.52
C ILE A 158 -3.80 12.16 -20.84
N GLN A 159 -4.99 12.72 -21.06
CA GLN A 159 -6.24 12.18 -20.47
C GLN A 159 -6.54 10.79 -21.01
N GLU A 160 -6.38 10.61 -22.32
CA GLU A 160 -6.61 9.33 -22.97
C GLU A 160 -5.58 8.28 -22.51
N LYS A 161 -4.29 8.64 -22.40
CA LYS A 161 -3.27 7.72 -21.87
C LYS A 161 -3.57 7.29 -20.43
N PHE A 162 -4.01 8.22 -19.56
CA PHE A 162 -4.42 7.85 -18.19
C PHE A 162 -5.63 6.93 -18.17
N LYS A 163 -6.62 7.18 -19.03
CA LYS A 163 -7.81 6.34 -19.14
C LYS A 163 -7.43 4.93 -19.58
N GLN A 164 -6.62 4.79 -20.63
CA GLN A 164 -6.11 3.50 -21.12
C GLN A 164 -5.34 2.74 -20.05
N ASN A 165 -4.44 3.42 -19.31
CA ASN A 165 -3.69 2.80 -18.22
C ASN A 165 -4.61 2.31 -17.09
N ARG A 166 -5.64 3.10 -16.73
CA ARG A 166 -6.64 2.69 -15.73
C ARG A 166 -7.45 1.49 -16.20
N GLU A 167 -7.92 1.49 -17.44
CA GLU A 167 -8.66 0.36 -18.03
C GLU A 167 -7.82 -0.90 -18.00
N ARG A 168 -6.55 -0.82 -18.43
CA ARG A 168 -5.63 -1.95 -18.40
C ARG A 168 -5.38 -2.48 -16.98
N GLN A 169 -5.29 -1.59 -16.00
CA GLN A 169 -5.14 -1.96 -14.60
C GLN A 169 -6.38 -2.70 -14.06
N MET A 170 -7.58 -2.25 -14.44
CA MET A 170 -8.82 -2.92 -14.04
C MET A 170 -8.92 -4.31 -14.67
N GLU A 171 -8.53 -4.47 -15.93
CA GLU A 171 -8.48 -5.77 -16.61
C GLU A 171 -7.55 -6.74 -15.88
N LEU A 172 -6.30 -6.32 -15.61
CA LEU A 172 -5.33 -7.14 -14.89
C LEU A 172 -5.80 -7.50 -13.48
N SER A 173 -6.42 -6.55 -12.77
CA SER A 173 -6.97 -6.80 -11.43
C SER A 173 -8.10 -7.83 -11.46
N LYS A 174 -8.98 -7.77 -12.48
CA LYS A 174 -10.05 -8.75 -12.69
C LYS A 174 -9.49 -10.13 -13.02
N GLU A 175 -8.43 -10.21 -13.81
CA GLU A 175 -7.76 -11.48 -14.11
C GLU A 175 -7.03 -12.07 -12.89
N LEU A 176 -6.49 -11.22 -12.01
CA LEU A 176 -5.81 -11.64 -10.78
C LEU A 176 -6.77 -12.15 -9.70
N GLN A 177 -7.96 -11.57 -9.61
CA GLN A 177 -8.94 -11.84 -8.56
C GLN A 177 -9.17 -13.34 -8.26
N PRO A 178 -9.45 -14.23 -9.24
CA PRO A 178 -9.70 -15.65 -8.93
C PRO A 178 -8.50 -16.35 -8.26
N TYR A 179 -7.28 -15.96 -8.61
CA TYR A 179 -6.07 -16.51 -8.00
C TYR A 179 -5.88 -16.00 -6.56
N GLU A 180 -6.18 -14.73 -6.32
CA GLU A 180 -6.13 -14.14 -4.97
C GLU A 180 -7.20 -14.74 -4.05
N GLU A 181 -8.41 -14.97 -4.56
CA GLU A 181 -9.50 -15.60 -3.82
C GLU A 181 -9.15 -17.04 -3.46
N LYS A 182 -8.64 -17.82 -4.42
CA LYS A 182 -8.18 -19.19 -4.17
C LYS A 182 -7.08 -19.22 -3.10
N ALA A 183 -6.09 -18.33 -3.21
CA ALA A 183 -5.02 -18.23 -2.22
C ALA A 183 -5.54 -17.91 -0.81
N ARG A 184 -6.50 -17.00 -0.72
CA ARG A 184 -7.14 -16.62 0.54
C ARG A 184 -7.88 -17.81 1.16
N GLU A 185 -8.56 -18.61 0.34
CA GLU A 185 -9.26 -19.80 0.78
C GLU A 185 -8.27 -20.89 1.25
N GLU A 186 -7.18 -21.13 0.53
CA GLU A 186 -6.12 -22.06 0.96
C GLU A 186 -5.49 -21.64 2.29
N MET A 187 -5.19 -20.34 2.47
CA MET A 187 -4.69 -19.82 3.74
C MET A 187 -5.70 -20.00 4.89
N ARG A 188 -7.00 -19.83 4.60
CA ARG A 188 -8.07 -20.04 5.58
C ARG A 188 -8.16 -21.49 6.02
N GLN A 189 -7.98 -22.43 5.09
CA GLN A 189 -8.00 -23.87 5.37
C GLN A 189 -6.76 -24.35 6.13
N GLN A 190 -5.62 -23.69 5.92
CA GLN A 190 -4.37 -23.95 6.65
C GLN A 190 -4.30 -23.27 8.01
N ALA A 191 -5.26 -22.38 8.34
CA ALA A 191 -5.31 -21.75 9.65
C ALA A 191 -5.59 -22.81 10.72
N PRO A 192 -4.78 -22.92 11.77
CA PRO A 192 -5.05 -23.85 12.85
C PRO A 192 -6.42 -23.53 13.46
N ALA A 193 -7.23 -24.57 13.70
CA ALA A 193 -8.48 -24.42 14.41
C ALA A 193 -8.22 -23.67 15.73
N ALA A 194 -9.00 -22.62 15.99
CA ALA A 194 -8.91 -21.92 17.26
C ALA A 194 -9.04 -22.97 18.39
N PRO A 195 -8.15 -22.96 19.40
CA PRO A 195 -8.28 -23.88 20.51
C PRO A 195 -9.67 -23.74 21.11
N ALA A 196 -10.34 -24.87 21.35
CA ALA A 196 -11.66 -24.87 21.95
C ALA A 196 -11.63 -24.03 23.24
N PRO A 197 -12.65 -23.19 23.49
CA PRO A 197 -12.72 -22.43 24.73
C PRO A 197 -12.59 -23.41 25.90
N ALA A 198 -11.67 -23.10 26.83
CA ALA A 198 -11.46 -23.93 28.00
C ALA A 198 -12.80 -24.15 28.72
N PRO A 199 -13.10 -25.37 29.19
CA PRO A 199 -14.32 -25.62 29.95
C PRO A 199 -14.39 -24.65 31.13
N ALA A 200 -15.53 -23.98 31.27
CA ALA A 200 -15.75 -23.02 32.34
C ALA A 200 -15.43 -23.68 33.70
N PRO A 201 -14.71 -23.00 34.61
CA PRO A 201 -14.39 -23.57 35.90
C PRO A 201 -15.69 -23.94 36.62
N ALA A 202 -15.79 -25.20 37.04
CA ALA A 202 -16.92 -25.68 37.82
C ALA A 202 -16.99 -24.87 39.12
N THR A 203 -18.01 -24.02 39.23
CA THR A 203 -18.36 -23.35 40.49
C THR A 203 -18.73 -24.43 41.51
N LYS A 204 -17.82 -24.70 42.45
CA LYS A 204 -18.18 -25.44 43.66
C LYS A 204 -19.25 -24.65 44.40
N PRO A 205 -20.36 -25.28 44.83
CA PRO A 205 -21.29 -24.64 45.75
C PRO A 205 -20.55 -24.36 47.07
N ALA A 206 -20.59 -23.11 47.52
CA ALA A 206 -20.17 -22.76 48.86
C ALA A 206 -21.10 -23.46 49.88
N GLN A 207 -20.50 -24.17 50.84
CA GLN A 207 -21.16 -24.65 52.05
C GLN A 207 -21.02 -23.60 53.14
#